data_AF-A0AAV8XU61-F1
#
_entry.id   AF-A0AAV8XU61-F1
#
_cell.length_a   1.000
_cell.length_b   1.000
_cell.length_c   1.000
_cell.angle_alpha   90.00
_cell.angle_beta   90.00
_cell.angle_gamma   90.00
#
_symmetry.space_group_name_H-M   'P 1'
#
loop_
_entity.id
_entity.type
_entity.pdbx_description
1 polymer ?
#
loop_
_entity_poly.entity_id
_entity_poly.type
_entity_poly.pdbx_seq_one_letter_code
_entity_poly.pdbx_strand_id
1 'polypeptide(L)'
;MSVMMAGSANRILLPPHIVYRAENLYPTWAEYRPIGSRYNRGKSGWFDGTIFEDWYSNIVLPYLKKQPATRALIGDNLFSNISYNVMKSCRKNDINFILLPPNATHLCQPLDVAFFCAIKGKMERSFIQVEIEKLGRNS
;
A
#
# COMPACT_ATOMS: atom_id res chain seq x y z
N MET A 1 -13.28 -4.48 4.71
CA MET A 1 -11.85 -4.80 4.46
C MET A 1 -11.27 -3.61 3.76
N SER A 2 -10.14 -3.11 4.23
CA SER A 2 -9.42 -1.96 3.66
C SER A 2 -8.08 -2.44 3.14
N VAL A 3 -7.63 -1.93 2.00
CA VAL A 3 -6.38 -2.37 1.35
C VAL A 3 -5.52 -1.16 1.04
N MET A 4 -4.26 -1.18 1.49
CA MET A 4 -3.25 -0.17 1.20
C MET A 4 -2.21 -0.79 0.27
N MET A 5 -1.85 -0.06 -0.78
CA MET A 5 -0.88 -0.51 -1.78
C MET A 5 -0.03 0.66 -2.24
N ALA A 6 1.14 0.34 -2.76
CA ALA A 6 1.98 1.28 -3.49
C ALA A 6 2.36 0.68 -4.85
N GLY A 7 2.39 1.53 -5.86
CA GLY A 7 2.95 1.22 -7.17
C GLY A 7 4.17 2.09 -7.44
N SER A 8 5.18 1.52 -8.07
CA SER A 8 6.31 2.27 -8.60
C SER A 8 6.06 2.69 -10.05
N ALA A 9 6.69 3.78 -10.48
CA ALA A 9 6.58 4.30 -11.85
C ALA A 9 7.05 3.30 -12.93
N ASN A 10 7.87 2.31 -12.54
CA ASN A 10 8.24 1.19 -13.41
C ASN A 10 7.16 0.08 -13.50
N ARG A 11 5.92 0.38 -13.07
CA ARG A 11 4.77 -0.53 -13.05
C ARG A 11 4.92 -1.73 -12.12
N ILE A 12 5.85 -1.72 -11.17
CA ILE A 12 5.93 -2.73 -10.12
C ILE A 12 4.94 -2.38 -9.02
N LEU A 13 4.07 -3.34 -8.67
CA LEU A 13 3.15 -3.22 -7.55
C LEU A 13 3.83 -3.82 -6.32
N LEU A 14 3.87 -3.10 -5.20
CA LEU A 14 4.35 -3.62 -3.93
C LEU A 14 3.28 -4.55 -3.33
N PRO A 15 3.67 -5.52 -2.47
CA PRO A 15 2.72 -6.39 -1.81
C PRO A 15 1.63 -5.59 -1.06
N PRO A 16 0.38 -6.05 -1.10
CA PRO A 16 -0.72 -5.34 -0.47
C PRO A 16 -0.67 -5.46 1.05
N HIS A 17 -1.13 -4.42 1.73
CA HIS A 17 -1.39 -4.43 3.16
C HIS A 17 -2.89 -4.42 3.39
N ILE A 18 -3.39 -5.51 3.95
CA ILE A 18 -4.82 -5.78 4.07
C ILE A 18 -5.23 -5.63 5.53
N VAL A 19 -6.20 -4.75 5.77
CA VAL A 19 -6.74 -4.46 7.09
C VAL A 19 -8.15 -4.98 7.18
N TYR A 20 -8.37 -5.89 8.12
CA TYR A 20 -9.69 -6.39 8.44
C TYR A 20 -10.34 -5.58 9.55
N ARG A 21 -11.65 -5.39 9.43
CA ARG A 21 -12.46 -4.94 10.56
C ARG A 21 -12.71 -6.15 11.45
N ALA A 22 -11.89 -6.32 12.47
CA ALA A 22 -11.90 -7.45 13.36
C ALA A 22 -11.15 -7.12 14.66
N GLU A 23 -11.45 -7.85 15.73
CA GLU A 23 -10.73 -7.74 17.00
C GLU A 23 -9.48 -8.62 17.03
N ASN A 24 -9.54 -9.78 16.38
CA ASN A 24 -8.45 -10.76 16.35
C ASN A 24 -7.86 -10.91 14.95
N LEU A 25 -6.57 -11.26 14.89
CA LEU A 25 -5.90 -11.73 13.69
C LEU A 25 -6.12 -13.23 13.55
N TYR A 26 -6.66 -13.66 12.41
CA TYR A 26 -6.84 -15.08 12.14
C TYR A 26 -5.74 -15.56 11.18
N PRO A 27 -4.98 -16.61 11.52
CA PRO A 27 -3.89 -17.13 10.69
C PRO A 27 -4.35 -17.53 9.27
N THR A 28 -5.60 -17.99 9.15
CA THR A 28 -6.24 -18.38 7.89
C THR A 28 -6.31 -17.24 6.86
N TRP A 29 -6.14 -15.98 7.28
CA TRP A 29 -6.08 -14.84 6.35
C TRP A 29 -4.79 -14.81 5.52
N ALA A 30 -3.71 -15.40 6.03
CA ALA A 30 -2.41 -15.45 5.36
C ALA A 30 -2.28 -16.63 4.38
N GLU A 31 -3.21 -17.58 4.41
CA GLU A 31 -3.08 -18.89 3.77
C GLU A 31 -3.28 -18.86 2.24
N TYR A 32 -3.98 -17.85 1.68
CA TYR A 32 -4.41 -17.86 0.27
C TYR A 32 -4.18 -16.53 -0.48
N ARG A 33 -2.97 -15.94 -0.39
CA ARG A 33 -2.74 -14.56 -0.85
C ARG A 33 -1.37 -14.34 -1.50
N PRO A 34 -1.21 -13.20 -2.23
CA PRO A 34 0.06 -12.85 -2.85
C PRO A 34 1.22 -12.90 -1.84
N ILE A 35 2.33 -13.50 -2.25
CA ILE A 35 3.55 -13.61 -1.43
C ILE A 35 3.99 -12.21 -0.98
N GLY A 36 4.28 -12.06 0.32
CA GLY A 36 4.69 -10.81 0.93
C GLY A 36 3.55 -9.87 1.36
N SER A 37 2.27 -10.28 1.18
CA SER A 37 1.13 -9.53 1.70
C SER A 37 1.19 -9.43 3.23
N ARG A 38 0.88 -8.25 3.76
CA ARG A 38 0.82 -8.01 5.22
C ARG A 38 -0.61 -7.85 5.68
N TYR A 39 -0.92 -8.39 6.86
CA TYR A 39 -2.25 -8.33 7.45
C TYR A 39 -2.24 -7.51 8.72
N ASN A 40 -3.29 -6.73 8.88
CA ASN A 40 -3.57 -6.04 10.12
C ASN A 40 -5.07 -6.06 10.40
N ARG A 41 -5.43 -5.57 11.58
CA ARG A 41 -6.78 -5.55 12.11
C ARG A 41 -7.02 -4.22 12.80
N GLY A 42 -8.24 -3.70 12.69
CA GLY A 42 -8.64 -2.48 13.36
C GLY A 42 -10.11 -2.51 13.74
N LYS A 43 -10.46 -1.94 14.91
CA LYS A 43 -11.84 -1.90 15.43
C LYS A 43 -12.81 -1.22 14.45
N SER A 44 -12.35 -0.17 13.78
CA SER A 44 -13.14 0.59 12.81
C SER A 44 -12.97 0.10 11.36
N GLY A 45 -11.94 -0.71 11.08
CA GLY A 45 -11.54 -1.08 9.72
C GLY A 45 -10.89 0.07 8.92
N TRP A 46 -10.70 1.25 9.53
CA TRP A 46 -10.01 2.38 8.93
C TRP A 46 -8.51 2.32 9.21
N PHE A 47 -7.73 2.92 8.33
CA PHE A 47 -6.29 3.08 8.53
C PHE A 47 -6.05 4.11 9.64
N ASP A 48 -5.36 3.67 10.69
CA ASP A 48 -4.75 4.56 11.67
C ASP A 48 -3.24 4.68 11.41
N GLY A 49 -2.57 5.44 12.28
CA GLY A 49 -1.15 5.70 12.06
C GLY A 49 -0.24 4.55 12.34
N THR A 50 -0.63 3.68 13.26
CA THR A 50 0.15 2.49 13.57
C THR A 50 0.11 1.52 12.39
N ILE A 51 -1.04 1.41 11.72
CA ILE A 51 -1.19 0.60 10.51
C ILE A 51 -0.36 1.19 9.36
N PHE A 52 -0.34 2.51 9.20
CA PHE A 52 0.46 3.17 8.17
C PHE A 52 1.97 3.02 8.42
N GLU A 53 2.43 3.21 9.66
CA GLU A 53 3.83 2.99 10.05
C GLU A 53 4.27 1.53 9.82
N ASP A 54 3.38 0.59 10.12
CA ASP A 54 3.59 -0.85 9.91
C ASP A 54 3.69 -1.18 8.41
N TRP A 55 2.81 -0.60 7.59
CA TRP A 55 2.91 -0.69 6.13
C TRP A 55 4.22 -0.11 5.60
N TYR A 56 4.57 1.10 6.00
CA TYR A 56 5.79 1.76 5.55
C TYR A 56 7.04 0.95 5.91
N SER A 57 7.16 0.52 7.17
CA SER A 57 8.37 -0.13 7.68
C SER A 57 8.60 -1.53 7.08
N ASN A 58 7.52 -2.26 6.76
CA ASN A 58 7.62 -3.65 6.35
C ASN A 58 7.49 -3.86 4.84
N ILE A 59 6.83 -2.95 4.12
CA ILE A 59 6.60 -3.07 2.68
C ILE A 59 7.39 -2.02 1.93
N VAL A 60 7.21 -0.75 2.26
CA VAL A 60 7.75 0.37 1.46
C VAL A 60 9.25 0.54 1.67
N LEU A 61 9.70 0.61 2.92
CA LEU A 61 11.09 0.87 3.26
C LEU A 61 12.04 -0.22 2.74
N PRO A 62 11.75 -1.54 2.90
CA PRO A 62 12.59 -2.59 2.34
C PRO A 62 12.64 -2.57 0.81
N TYR A 63 11.53 -2.19 0.16
CA TYR A 63 11.49 -2.04 -1.30
C TYR A 63 12.34 -0.86 -1.77
N LEU A 64 12.16 0.32 -1.17
CA LEU A 64 12.90 1.53 -1.54
C LEU A 64 14.40 1.39 -1.26
N LYS A 65 14.81 0.72 -0.19
CA LYS A 65 16.23 0.44 0.10
C LYS A 65 16.94 -0.37 -0.99
N LYS A 66 16.20 -1.16 -1.78
CA LYS A 66 16.75 -1.95 -2.89
C LYS A 66 16.86 -1.17 -4.20
N GLN A 67 16.33 0.06 -4.26
CA GLN A 67 16.35 0.86 -5.48
C GLN A 67 17.64 1.70 -5.57
N PRO A 68 18.30 1.75 -6.74
CA PRO A 68 19.58 2.44 -6.92
C PRO A 68 19.45 3.96 -7.15
N ALA A 69 18.24 4.48 -7.38
CA ALA A 69 17.98 5.86 -7.78
C ALA A 69 17.31 6.68 -6.65
N THR A 70 17.06 7.97 -6.90
CA THR A 70 16.31 8.86 -6.01
C THR A 70 14.96 8.22 -5.61
N ARG A 71 14.74 8.11 -4.30
CA ARG A 71 13.57 7.43 -3.73
C ARG A 71 12.54 8.47 -3.34
N ALA A 72 11.37 8.44 -3.98
CA ALA A 72 10.26 9.29 -3.61
C ALA A 72 9.06 8.43 -3.17
N LEU A 73 8.43 8.82 -2.08
CA LEU A 73 7.16 8.27 -1.62
C LEU A 73 6.12 9.38 -1.70
N ILE A 74 5.13 9.20 -2.57
CA ILE A 74 4.05 10.16 -2.80
C ILE A 74 2.80 9.62 -2.12
N GLY A 75 2.20 10.42 -1.24
CA GLY A 75 0.95 10.09 -0.55
C GLY A 75 -0.14 11.12 -0.87
N ASP A 76 -1.32 10.63 -1.23
CA ASP A 76 -2.53 11.46 -1.31
C ASP A 76 -3.25 11.49 0.05
N ASN A 77 -3.68 12.68 0.47
CA ASN A 77 -4.49 12.96 1.65
C ASN A 77 -4.13 12.08 2.87
N LEU A 78 -2.83 11.91 3.11
CA LEU A 78 -2.36 11.04 4.16
C LEU A 78 -2.48 11.80 5.49
N PHE A 79 -3.05 11.15 6.50
CA PHE A 79 -3.16 11.66 7.87
C PHE A 79 -1.84 12.30 8.33
N SER A 80 -1.79 13.63 8.25
CA SER A 80 -0.58 14.42 8.50
C SER A 80 -0.09 14.27 9.93
N ASN A 81 -0.99 14.05 10.90
CA ASN A 81 -0.65 13.81 12.31
C ASN A 81 0.00 12.45 12.60
N ILE A 82 -0.12 11.50 11.68
CA ILE A 82 0.41 10.13 11.80
C ILE A 82 1.84 10.05 11.24
N SER A 83 2.23 11.03 10.43
CA SER A 83 3.37 10.95 9.52
C SER A 83 4.74 11.21 10.17
N TYR A 84 4.83 11.66 11.43
CA TYR A 84 6.11 12.13 11.97
C TYR A 84 7.21 11.06 12.01
N ASN A 85 6.91 9.84 12.50
CA ASN A 85 7.89 8.76 12.55
C ASN A 85 8.31 8.29 11.16
N VAL A 86 7.35 8.24 10.22
CA VAL A 86 7.60 7.89 8.82
C VAL A 86 8.45 8.96 8.15
N MET A 87 8.15 10.25 8.34
CA MET A 87 8.94 11.36 7.82
C MET A 87 10.37 11.36 8.37
N LYS A 88 10.53 11.12 9.67
CA LYS A 88 11.85 10.98 10.31
C LYS A 88 12.63 9.81 9.71
N SER A 89 11.97 8.67 9.49
CA SER A 89 12.56 7.51 8.84
C SER A 89 12.91 7.78 7.37
N CYS A 90 12.04 8.46 6.62
CA CYS A 90 12.28 8.85 5.23
C CYS A 90 13.53 9.73 5.12
N ARG A 91 13.66 10.76 5.96
CA ARG A 91 14.86 11.61 6.04
C ARG A 91 16.12 10.80 6.35
N LYS A 92 16.06 9.86 7.28
CA LYS A 92 17.20 9.00 7.64
C LYS A 92 17.64 8.09 6.49
N ASN A 93 16.73 7.69 5.61
CA ASN A 93 17.01 6.75 4.52
C ASN A 93 17.13 7.44 3.16
N ASP A 94 17.23 8.78 3.12
CA ASP A 94 17.29 9.57 1.89
C ASP A 94 16.13 9.24 0.93
N ILE A 95 14.91 9.34 1.49
CA ILE A 95 13.63 9.16 0.80
C ILE A 95 12.89 10.50 0.85
N ASN A 96 12.56 11.04 -0.32
CA ASN A 96 11.71 12.22 -0.44
C ASN A 96 10.26 11.84 -0.19
N PHE A 97 9.72 12.31 0.93
CA PHE A 97 8.32 12.13 1.26
C PHE A 97 7.51 13.33 0.76
N ILE A 98 6.60 13.10 -0.19
CA ILE A 98 5.82 14.14 -0.86
C ILE A 98 4.35 13.92 -0.51
N LEU A 99 3.73 14.92 0.11
CA LEU A 99 2.29 14.96 0.37
C LEU A 99 1.63 15.81 -0.70
N LEU A 100 0.60 15.26 -1.36
CA LEU A 100 -0.22 16.05 -2.26
C LEU A 100 -1.07 17.03 -1.44
N PRO A 101 -1.26 18.28 -1.90
CA PRO A 101 -2.10 19.23 -1.20
C PRO A 101 -3.55 18.71 -1.09
N PRO A 102 -4.25 18.95 0.03
CA PRO A 102 -5.66 18.63 0.14
C PRO A 102 -6.45 19.34 -0.96
N ASN A 103 -7.35 18.62 -1.65
CA ASN A 103 -8.11 19.08 -2.82
C ASN A 103 -7.30 19.34 -4.11
N ALA A 104 -6.04 18.87 -4.19
CA ALA A 104 -5.27 18.91 -5.44
C ALA A 104 -5.76 17.92 -6.50
N THR A 105 -6.83 17.15 -6.21
CA THR A 105 -7.47 16.21 -7.13
C THR A 105 -7.69 16.83 -8.50
N HIS A 106 -8.07 18.11 -8.60
CA HIS A 106 -8.27 18.83 -9.87
C HIS A 106 -7.00 19.06 -10.70
N LEU A 107 -5.85 19.30 -10.07
CA LEU A 107 -4.55 19.46 -10.75
C LEU A 107 -3.91 18.10 -11.06
N CYS A 108 -4.14 17.13 -10.18
CA CYS A 108 -3.64 15.79 -10.32
C CYS A 108 -4.54 14.90 -11.19
N GLN A 109 -5.76 15.31 -11.61
CA GLN A 109 -6.68 14.44 -12.39
C GLN A 109 -6.02 13.67 -13.53
N PRO A 110 -5.13 14.24 -14.37
CA PRO A 110 -4.50 13.47 -15.43
C PRO A 110 -3.49 12.44 -14.89
N LEU A 111 -2.70 12.82 -13.89
CA LEU A 111 -1.69 11.98 -13.25
C LEU A 111 -2.36 10.91 -12.37
N ASP A 112 -3.34 11.29 -11.56
CA ASP A 112 -4.13 10.41 -10.72
C ASP A 112 -4.93 9.43 -11.56
N VAL A 113 -5.63 9.87 -12.61
CA VAL A 113 -6.36 8.96 -13.49
C VAL A 113 -5.39 8.03 -14.21
N ALA A 114 -4.31 8.52 -14.81
CA ALA A 114 -3.38 7.64 -15.52
C ALA A 114 -2.65 6.67 -14.57
N PHE A 115 -2.18 7.15 -13.43
CA PHE A 115 -1.32 6.40 -12.51
C PHE A 115 -2.16 5.49 -11.58
N PHE A 116 -3.21 6.01 -10.94
CA PHE A 116 -4.09 5.19 -10.10
C PHE A 116 -4.98 4.25 -10.92
N CYS A 117 -5.47 4.63 -12.11
CA CYS A 117 -6.23 3.68 -12.94
C CYS A 117 -5.34 2.54 -13.45
N ALA A 118 -4.07 2.81 -13.78
CA ALA A 118 -3.11 1.76 -14.12
C ALA A 118 -2.84 0.82 -12.94
N ILE A 119 -2.66 1.38 -11.73
CA ILE A 119 -2.49 0.58 -10.49
C ILE A 119 -3.75 -0.24 -10.21
N LYS A 120 -4.94 0.37 -10.26
CA LYS A 120 -6.23 -0.29 -10.01
C LYS A 120 -6.49 -1.41 -11.02
N GLY A 121 -6.24 -1.17 -12.31
CA GLY A 121 -6.41 -2.18 -13.34
C GLY A 121 -5.41 -3.34 -13.25
N LYS A 122 -4.19 -3.09 -12.74
CA LYS A 122 -3.23 -4.17 -12.45
C LYS A 122 -3.60 -4.94 -11.18
N MET A 123 -4.09 -4.22 -10.15
CA MET A 123 -4.63 -4.79 -8.92
C MET A 123 -5.79 -5.75 -9.21
N GLU A 124 -6.81 -5.29 -9.95
CA GLU A 124 -7.98 -6.12 -10.30
C GLU A 124 -7.54 -7.43 -10.96
N ARG A 125 -6.59 -7.36 -11.89
CA ARG A 125 -6.02 -8.56 -12.53
C ARG A 125 -5.26 -9.46 -11.55
N SER A 126 -4.44 -8.89 -10.65
CA SER A 126 -3.70 -9.69 -9.66
C SER A 126 -4.65 -10.37 -8.65
N PHE A 127 -5.72 -9.71 -8.22
CA PHE A 127 -6.73 -10.32 -7.35
C PHE A 127 -7.55 -11.38 -8.10
N ILE A 128 -7.96 -11.11 -9.35
CA ILE A 128 -8.67 -12.10 -10.19
C ILE A 128 -7.78 -13.32 -10.44
N GLN A 129 -6.49 -13.14 -10.71
CA GLN A 129 -5.54 -14.25 -10.91
C GLN A 129 -5.47 -15.14 -9.66
N VAL A 130 -5.37 -14.54 -8.47
CA VAL A 130 -5.39 -15.27 -7.20
C VAL A 130 -6.74 -15.99 -7.00
N GLU A 131 -7.86 -15.39 -7.39
CA GLU A 131 -9.18 -16.02 -7.28
C GLU A 131 -9.37 -17.18 -8.27
N ILE A 132 -8.86 -17.06 -9.51
CA ILE A 132 -8.84 -18.12 -10.52
C ILE A 132 -7.96 -19.28 -10.05
N GLU A 133 -6.79 -19.00 -9.48
CA GLU A 133 -5.91 -20.03 -8.90
C GLU A 133 -6.55 -20.78 -7.73
N LYS A 134 -7.42 -20.12 -6.94
CA LYS A 134 -8.24 -20.82 -5.92
C LYS A 134 -9.29 -21.73 -6.54
N LEU A 135 -9.96 -21.29 -7.61
CA LEU A 135 -11.03 -22.05 -8.26
C LEU A 135 -10.49 -23.27 -9.03
N GLY A 136 -9.34 -23.13 -9.70
CA GLY A 136 -8.72 -24.22 -10.47
C GLY A 136 -8.02 -25.31 -9.64
N ARG A 137 -7.91 -25.14 -8.32
CA ARG A 137 -7.33 -26.14 -7.39
C ARG A 137 -8.35 -26.90 -6.56
N ASN A 138 -9.63 -26.50 -6.65
CA ASN A 138 -10.77 -27.16 -5.98
C ASN A 138 -11.59 -28.05 -6.95
N SER A 139 -11.05 -28.35 -8.13
CA SER A 139 -11.64 -29.23 -9.16
C SER A 139 -10.76 -30.43 -9.45
#